data_AF-A0A6I1KLJ5-F1
#
_entry.id   AF-A0A6I1KLJ5-F1
#
_cell.length_a   1.000
_cell.length_b   1.000
_cell.length_c   1.000
_cell.angle_alpha   90.00
_cell.angle_beta   90.00
_cell.angle_gamma   90.00
#
_symmetry.space_group_name_H-M   'P 1'
#
loop_
_entity.id
_entity.type
_entity.pdbx_description
1 polymer ?
#
loop_
_entity_poly.entity_id
_entity_poly.type
_entity_poly.pdbx_seq_one_letter_code
_entity_poly.pdbx_strand_id
1 'polypeptide(L)'
;MLRGALKRIGKLRNDFAHDLSSRLTRNVVNDLYNALPEFGRKAVEISVSKLHEAIGNSGKSPKYQDLSEKAQFVHIVLNLERICCAACDLLDGAKVDNG
;
A
#
# COMPACT_ATOMS: atom_id res chain seq x y z
N MET A 1 -15.43 1.87 3.42
CA MET A 1 -14.16 1.21 3.80
C MET A 1 -12.91 2.02 3.39
N LEU A 2 -12.81 2.55 2.16
CA LEU A 2 -11.64 3.33 1.69
C LEU A 2 -11.33 4.59 2.51
N ARG A 3 -12.34 5.34 2.95
CA ARG A 3 -12.20 6.56 3.78
C ARG A 3 -11.42 6.32 5.08
N GLY A 4 -11.57 5.14 5.68
CA GLY A 4 -10.87 4.78 6.92
C GLY A 4 -9.37 4.55 6.70
N ALA A 5 -9.03 3.84 5.62
CA ALA A 5 -7.65 3.62 5.21
C ALA A 5 -6.95 4.94 4.86
N LEU A 6 -7.61 5.80 4.06
CA LEU A 6 -7.09 7.11 3.69
C LEU A 6 -6.81 8.01 4.90
N LYS A 7 -7.71 8.04 5.90
CA LYS A 7 -7.48 8.77 7.16
C LYS A 7 -6.26 8.24 7.92
N ARG A 8 -6.09 6.92 7.99
CA ARG A 8 -4.96 6.29 8.70
C ARG A 8 -3.64 6.55 7.99
N ILE A 9 -3.60 6.46 6.66
CA ILE A 9 -2.41 6.81 5.87
C ILE A 9 -2.09 8.31 5.98
N GLY A 10 -3.09 9.19 5.93
CA GLY A 10 -2.87 10.63 6.12
C GLY A 10 -2.26 10.95 7.50
N LYS A 11 -2.76 10.30 8.56
CA LYS A 11 -2.18 10.42 9.90
C LYS A 11 -0.76 9.89 9.94
N LEU A 12 -0.52 8.67 9.43
CA LEU A 12 0.81 8.06 9.47
C LEU A 12 1.84 8.85 8.65
N ARG A 13 1.44 9.40 7.49
CA ARG A 13 2.29 10.28 6.68
C ARG A 13 2.66 11.54 7.46
N ASN A 14 1.70 12.16 8.15
CA ASN A 14 1.97 13.33 8.99
C ASN A 14 2.87 12.98 10.19
N ASP A 15 2.62 11.86 10.85
CA ASP A 15 3.45 11.39 11.97
C ASP A 15 4.89 11.11 11.49
N PHE A 16 5.07 10.51 10.30
CA PHE A 16 6.38 10.27 9.68
C PHE A 16 7.07 11.56 9.22
N ALA A 17 6.31 12.54 8.73
CA ALA A 17 6.84 13.84 8.32
C ALA A 17 7.30 14.68 9.53
N HIS A 18 6.67 14.48 10.69
CA HIS A 18 7.05 15.13 11.94
C HIS A 18 8.13 14.37 12.72
N ASP A 19 8.26 13.05 12.53
CA ASP A 19 9.28 12.21 13.17
C ASP A 19 9.74 11.07 12.25
N LEU A 20 10.72 11.38 11.38
CA LEU A 20 11.41 10.43 10.50
C LEU A 20 12.22 9.35 11.27
N SER A 21 12.35 9.49 12.60
CA SER A 21 13.08 8.56 13.47
C SER A 21 12.18 7.53 14.18
N SER A 22 10.86 7.73 14.13
CA SER A 22 9.90 6.84 14.78
C SER A 22 10.03 5.42 14.20
N ARG A 23 10.48 4.48 15.04
CA ARG A 23 10.73 3.10 14.65
C ARG A 23 9.39 2.47 14.26
N LEU A 24 9.18 2.20 12.97
CA LEU A 24 8.02 1.46 12.45
C LEU A 24 7.93 0.12 13.15
N THR A 25 6.88 -0.08 13.96
CA THR A 25 6.66 -1.34 14.66
C THR A 25 5.80 -2.28 13.82
N ARG A 26 5.96 -3.58 14.05
CA ARG A 26 5.18 -4.61 13.34
C ARG A 26 3.68 -4.44 13.54
N ASN A 27 3.25 -4.02 14.73
CA ASN A 27 1.83 -3.77 15.01
C ASN A 27 1.27 -2.64 14.15
N VAL A 28 2.00 -1.53 14.00
CA VAL A 28 1.57 -0.41 13.16
C VAL A 28 1.39 -0.85 11.70
N VAL A 29 2.33 -1.64 11.18
CA VAL A 29 2.27 -2.14 9.80
C VAL A 29 1.11 -3.12 9.62
N ASN A 30 0.93 -4.05 10.56
CA ASN A 30 -0.18 -5.00 10.52
C ASN A 30 -1.53 -4.29 10.57
N ASP A 31 -1.66 -3.27 11.42
CA ASP A 31 -2.88 -2.46 11.51
C ASP A 31 -3.19 -1.74 10.20
N LEU A 32 -2.17 -1.22 9.51
CA LEU A 32 -2.32 -0.60 8.18
C LEU A 32 -2.71 -1.62 7.13
N TYR A 33 -2.04 -2.77 7.08
CA TYR A 33 -2.34 -3.84 6.15
C TYR A 33 -3.78 -4.35 6.33
N ASN A 34 -4.20 -4.57 7.56
CA ASN A 34 -5.54 -5.06 7.90
C ASN A 34 -6.63 -4.01 7.63
N ALA A 35 -6.29 -2.72 7.64
CA ALA A 35 -7.22 -1.65 7.28
C ALA A 35 -7.50 -1.57 5.76
N LEU A 36 -6.67 -2.21 4.92
CA LEU A 36 -6.94 -2.30 3.48
C LEU A 36 -8.13 -3.21 3.22
N PRO A 37 -8.94 -2.94 2.18
CA PRO A 37 -9.91 -3.92 1.68
C PRO A 37 -9.19 -5.18 1.16
N GLU A 38 -9.92 -6.30 1.07
CA GLU A 38 -9.33 -7.59 0.68
C GLU A 38 -8.56 -7.52 -0.64
N PHE A 39 -9.11 -6.84 -1.65
CA PHE A 39 -8.42 -6.66 -2.93
C PHE A 39 -7.11 -5.87 -2.79
N GLY A 40 -7.05 -4.90 -1.87
CA GLY A 40 -5.86 -4.11 -1.61
C GLY A 40 -4.77 -4.93 -0.93
N ARG A 41 -5.14 -5.80 0.01
CA ARG A 41 -4.22 -6.77 0.62
C ARG A 41 -3.65 -7.73 -0.43
N LYS A 42 -4.51 -8.29 -1.29
CA LYS A 42 -4.09 -9.14 -2.42
C LYS A 42 -3.14 -8.41 -3.38
N ALA A 43 -3.42 -7.14 -3.70
CA ALA A 43 -2.56 -6.34 -4.56
C ALA A 43 -1.15 -6.16 -3.95
N VAL A 44 -1.07 -5.89 -2.66
CA VAL A 44 0.21 -5.82 -1.93
C VAL A 44 1.00 -7.13 -2.04
N GLU A 45 0.39 -8.27 -1.75
CA GLU A 45 1.05 -9.58 -1.84
C GLU A 45 1.53 -9.90 -3.26
N ILE A 46 0.69 -9.64 -4.26
CA ILE A 46 1.04 -9.83 -5.68
C ILE A 46 2.20 -8.90 -6.08
N SER A 47 2.20 -7.66 -5.62
CA SER A 47 3.24 -6.68 -5.96
C SER A 47 4.62 -7.12 -5.50
N VAL A 48 4.72 -7.72 -4.30
CA VAL A 48 5.98 -8.25 -3.78
C VAL A 48 6.52 -9.35 -4.70
N SER A 49 5.67 -10.30 -5.10
CA SER A 49 6.13 -11.38 -5.98
C SER A 49 6.55 -10.89 -7.35
N LYS A 50 5.73 -10.06 -7.98
CA LYS A 50 6.01 -9.55 -9.33
C LYS A 50 7.26 -8.67 -9.37
N LEU A 51 7.49 -7.86 -8.34
CA LEU A 51 8.70 -7.04 -8.26
C LEU A 51 9.96 -7.89 -8.08
N HIS A 52 9.90 -8.92 -7.25
CA HIS A 52 11.02 -9.85 -7.08
C HIS A 52 11.37 -10.59 -8.39
N GLU A 53 10.35 -11.07 -9.11
CA GLU A 53 10.50 -11.69 -10.43
C GLU A 53 11.09 -10.71 -11.46
N ALA A 54 10.60 -9.48 -11.50
CA ALA A 54 11.04 -8.46 -12.46
C ALA A 54 12.50 -8.04 -12.28
N ILE A 55 13.03 -8.11 -11.05
CA ILE A 55 14.44 -7.80 -10.75
C ILE A 55 15.38 -8.96 -11.15
N GLY A 56 14.83 -10.09 -11.63
CA GLY A 56 15.62 -11.21 -12.14
C GLY A 56 16.33 -12.01 -11.04
N ASN A 57 15.88 -11.88 -9.79
CA ASN A 57 16.44 -12.65 -8.69
C ASN A 57 16.00 -14.11 -8.78
N SER A 58 16.95 -15.02 -8.98
CA SER A 58 16.73 -16.46 -9.11
C SER A 58 16.36 -17.16 -7.80
N GLY A 59 16.36 -16.43 -6.68
CA GLY A 59 15.93 -16.92 -5.39
C GLY A 59 14.40 -17.01 -5.25
N LYS A 60 13.95 -17.77 -4.25
CA LYS A 60 12.53 -17.84 -3.89
C LYS A 60 12.00 -16.44 -3.56
N SER A 61 10.91 -16.06 -4.21
CA SER A 61 10.20 -14.81 -3.95
C SER A 61 9.82 -14.70 -2.46
N PRO A 62 10.18 -13.60 -1.77
CA PRO A 62 9.80 -13.40 -0.38
C PRO A 62 8.29 -13.22 -0.29
N LYS A 63 7.68 -13.74 0.77
CA LYS A 63 6.29 -13.37 1.07
C LYS A 63 6.28 -11.99 1.71
N TYR A 64 5.20 -11.24 1.53
CA TYR A 64 5.00 -9.95 2.19
C TYR A 64 5.26 -10.00 3.71
N GLN A 65 4.85 -11.09 4.36
CA GLN A 65 4.97 -11.31 5.81
C GLN A 65 6.43 -11.43 6.27
N ASP A 66 7.32 -11.83 5.36
CA ASP A 66 8.75 -12.06 5.63
C ASP A 66 9.57 -10.76 5.48
N LEU A 67 8.96 -9.69 4.94
CA LEU A 67 9.61 -8.41 4.74
C LEU A 67 9.83 -7.66 6.06
N SER A 68 10.82 -6.74 6.08
CA SER A 68 10.97 -5.79 7.18
C SER A 68 9.78 -4.84 7.28
N GLU A 69 9.53 -4.28 8.46
CA GLU A 69 8.42 -3.34 8.71
C GLU A 69 8.46 -2.15 7.75
N LYS A 70 9.66 -1.64 7.45
CA LYS A 70 9.86 -0.54 6.50
C LYS A 70 9.47 -0.96 5.07
N ALA A 71 9.91 -2.14 4.64
CA ALA A 71 9.56 -2.64 3.30
C ALA A 71 8.05 -2.90 3.19
N GLN A 72 7.45 -3.53 4.20
CA GLN A 72 6.02 -3.76 4.27
C GLN A 72 5.22 -2.46 4.18
N PHE A 73 5.64 -1.42 4.91
CA PHE A 73 5.04 -0.09 4.83
C PHE A 73 5.13 0.50 3.42
N VAL A 74 6.30 0.45 2.77
CA VAL A 74 6.48 0.96 1.40
C VAL A 74 5.55 0.25 0.42
N HIS A 75 5.43 -1.08 0.48
CA HIS A 75 4.53 -1.83 -0.39
C HIS A 75 3.06 -1.46 -0.18
N ILE A 76 2.63 -1.25 1.08
CA ILE A 76 1.27 -0.76 1.37
C ILE A 76 1.04 0.60 0.71
N VAL A 77 1.96 1.54 0.88
CA VAL A 77 1.81 2.93 0.39
C VAL A 77 1.74 2.97 -1.13
N LEU A 78 2.62 2.24 -1.82
CA LEU A 78 2.63 2.18 -3.29
C LEU A 78 1.33 1.59 -3.85
N ASN A 79 0.82 0.52 -3.26
CA ASN A 79 -0.44 -0.08 -3.72
C ASN A 79 -1.64 0.83 -3.42
N LEU A 80 -1.66 1.51 -2.27
CA LEU A 80 -2.72 2.45 -1.97
C LEU A 80 -2.72 3.63 -2.94
N GLU A 81 -1.55 4.20 -3.24
CA GLU A 81 -1.40 5.27 -4.23
C GLU A 81 -2.00 4.84 -5.57
N ARG A 82 -1.64 3.66 -6.06
CA ARG A 82 -2.17 3.12 -7.32
C ARG A 82 -3.69 2.93 -7.30
N ILE A 83 -4.24 2.45 -6.18
CA ILE A 83 -5.70 2.30 -5.99
C ILE A 83 -6.40 3.66 -6.02
N CYS A 84 -5.80 4.69 -5.40
CA CYS A 84 -6.36 6.04 -5.41
C CYS A 84 -6.33 6.65 -6.81
N CYS A 85 -5.21 6.52 -7.53
CA CYS A 85 -5.07 6.99 -8.90
C CYS A 85 -6.12 6.34 -9.82
N ALA A 86 -6.27 5.01 -9.76
CA ALA A 86 -7.29 4.30 -10.53
C ALA A 86 -8.72 4.75 -10.19
N ALA A 87 -8.99 5.05 -8.90
CA ALA A 87 -10.30 5.57 -8.50
C ALA A 87 -10.56 6.99 -9.05
N CYS A 88 -9.53 7.85 -9.11
CA CYS A 88 -9.64 9.16 -9.74
C CYS A 88 -9.91 9.03 -11.25
N ASP A 89 -9.16 8.17 -11.95
CA ASP A 89 -9.33 7.94 -13.39
C ASP A 89 -10.76 7.49 -13.72
N LEU A 90 -11.34 6.61 -12.91
CA LEU A 90 -12.74 6.18 -13.07
C LEU A 90 -13.74 7.32 -12.87
N LEU A 91 -13.49 8.20 -11.90
CA LEU A 91 -14.35 9.35 -11.63
C LEU A 91 -14.25 10.40 -12.74
N ASP A 92 -13.07 10.57 -13.34
CA ASP A 92 -12.88 11.51 -14.44
C ASP A 92 -13.40 10.96 -15.77
N GLY A 93 -13.26 9.65 -16.02
CA GLY A 93 -13.91 8.98 -17.16
C GLY A 93 -15.44 9.02 -17.08
N ALA A 94 -16.02 8.81 -15.90
CA ALA A 94 -17.47 8.87 -15.68
C ALA A 94 -18.08 10.28 -15.88
N LYS A 95 -17.26 11.35 -15.84
CA LYS A 95 -17.71 12.71 -16.16
C LYS A 95 -17.83 12.96 -17.67
N VAL A 96 -17.14 12.19 -18.50
CA VAL A 96 -17.15 12.36 -19.97
C VAL A 96 -18.38 11.68 -20.59
N ASP A 97 -18.86 10.57 -20.02
CA ASP A 97 -20.01 9.83 -20.55
C ASP A 97 -21.40 10.40 -20.14
N ASN A 98 -21.43 11.42 -19.28
CA ASN A 98 -22.66 12.09 -18.83
C ASN A 98 -22.76 13.56 -19.29
N GLY A 99 -21.96 13.96 -20.27
CA GLY A 99 -21.92 15.32 -20.84
C GLY A 99 -22.45 15.37 -22.26
#